data_AF-A0A9P8A1K9-F1
#
_entry.id   AF-A0A9P8A1K9-F1
#
_cell.length_a   1.000
_cell.length_b   1.000
_cell.length_c   1.000
_cell.angle_alpha   90.00
_cell.angle_beta   90.00
_cell.angle_gamma   90.00
#
_symmetry.space_group_name_H-M   'P 1'
#
loop_
_entity.id
_entity.type
_entity.pdbx_description
1 polymer ?
#
loop_
_entity_poly.entity_id
_entity_poly.type
_entity_poly.pdbx_seq_one_letter_code
_entity_poly.pdbx_strand_id
1 'polypeptide(L)'
;MWLDTLQERVAPPRLSDNCSLSCNPRIPRTPYIHSIMTLVETLLCRPCIFCEIVEGHIPGKIIYKAGHLMDLLNRGKESADNDIVAFDDINPSAETHILIVPVAHVENVKTLTPTNEHQGLLEKMRLKAIDLLKERGHDPEDTKLGFHVPPFNTVGHLHLHVLGGEFKSRFRKMKYEPKRMWYMDLAQLQADLEKKRRVQEGARNKIATASG
;
A
#
# COMPACT_ATOMS: atom_id res chain seq x y z
N MET A 1 -32.55 12.86 38.40
CA MET A 1 -32.83 12.41 37.02
C MET A 1 -32.46 13.58 36.12
N TRP A 2 -31.21 13.83 35.78
CA TRP A 2 -30.25 12.97 35.09
C TRP A 2 -28.82 13.32 35.54
N LEU A 3 -28.16 12.37 36.20
CA LEU A 3 -26.71 12.23 36.24
C LEU A 3 -26.39 11.02 35.36
N ASP A 4 -25.19 11.00 34.79
CA ASP A 4 -24.55 9.90 34.07
C ASP A 4 -24.93 9.71 32.60
N THR A 5 -24.15 10.32 31.69
CA THR A 5 -23.81 9.64 30.43
C THR A 5 -22.50 10.18 29.85
N LEU A 6 -21.68 9.24 29.36
CA LEU A 6 -20.50 9.41 28.49
C LEU A 6 -19.15 9.63 29.19
N GLN A 7 -18.77 8.65 30.00
CA GLN A 7 -17.38 8.27 30.20
C GLN A 7 -17.10 6.89 29.60
N GLU A 8 -17.47 6.68 28.34
CA GLU A 8 -16.94 5.57 27.55
C GLU A 8 -15.75 6.08 26.74
N ARG A 9 -14.58 6.06 27.38
CA ARG A 9 -13.30 6.05 26.67
C ARG A 9 -13.29 4.75 25.87
N VAL A 10 -13.63 4.84 24.59
CA VAL A 10 -13.34 3.79 23.61
C VAL A 10 -11.86 3.48 23.75
N ALA A 11 -11.55 2.26 24.21
CA ALA A 11 -10.18 1.79 24.25
C ALA A 11 -9.59 1.92 22.84
N PRO A 12 -8.34 2.40 22.67
CA PRO A 12 -7.72 2.47 21.36
C PRO A 12 -7.80 1.08 20.71
N PRO A 13 -8.13 0.99 19.41
CA PRO A 13 -8.15 -0.28 18.71
C PRO A 13 -6.80 -0.97 18.91
N ARG A 14 -6.83 -2.27 19.20
CA ARG A 14 -5.63 -3.10 19.30
C ARG A 14 -4.85 -2.94 17.99
N LEU A 15 -3.55 -2.67 18.11
CA LEU A 15 -2.57 -2.72 17.01
C LEU A 15 -2.93 -3.90 16.10
N SER A 16 -3.27 -3.61 14.85
CA SER A 16 -3.61 -4.65 13.90
C SER A 16 -2.37 -5.53 13.68
N ASP A 17 -2.54 -6.85 13.82
CA ASP A 17 -1.48 -7.87 13.69
C ASP A 17 -0.93 -8.00 12.25
N ASN A 18 -1.14 -7.01 11.38
CA ASN A 18 -0.90 -7.08 9.93
C ASN A 18 0.51 -6.60 9.51
N CYS A 19 1.46 -6.58 10.44
CA CYS A 19 2.87 -6.34 10.11
C CYS A 19 3.49 -7.62 9.52
N SER A 20 3.62 -7.65 8.20
CA SER A 20 4.16 -8.78 7.44
C SER A 20 5.66 -9.01 7.74
N LEU A 21 5.93 -9.96 8.63
CA LEU A 21 7.10 -10.85 8.75
C LEU A 21 8.55 -10.30 8.71
N SER A 22 8.82 -9.00 8.69
CA SER A 22 10.15 -8.46 9.03
C SER A 22 10.22 -7.79 10.40
N CYS A 23 9.09 -7.63 11.10
CA CYS A 23 9.00 -6.92 12.38
C CYS A 23 8.15 -7.64 13.44
N ASN A 24 8.19 -8.98 13.55
CA ASN A 24 7.53 -9.67 14.67
C ASN A 24 8.30 -10.90 15.18
N PRO A 25 8.98 -10.84 16.34
CA PRO A 25 9.25 -12.01 17.15
C PRO A 25 7.96 -12.37 17.89
N ARG A 26 7.38 -13.53 17.56
CA ARG A 26 6.25 -14.14 18.30
C ARG A 26 6.52 -14.11 19.81
N ILE A 27 5.77 -13.31 20.56
CA ILE A 27 5.85 -13.27 22.03
C ILE A 27 5.10 -14.50 22.61
N PRO A 28 5.76 -15.44 23.29
CA PRO A 28 5.06 -16.44 24.09
C PRO A 28 4.48 -15.79 25.35
N ARG A 29 3.19 -16.02 25.60
CA ARG A 29 2.49 -15.53 26.80
C ARG A 29 2.99 -16.27 28.03
N THR A 30 3.99 -15.73 28.73
CA THR A 30 4.33 -16.13 30.10
C THR A 30 4.33 -14.91 31.02
N PRO A 31 3.82 -15.01 32.27
CA PRO A 31 3.33 -13.81 32.94
C PRO A 31 4.37 -13.00 33.72
N TYR A 32 5.68 -13.30 33.68
CA TYR A 32 6.52 -12.81 34.79
C TYR A 32 7.96 -12.34 34.50
N ILE A 33 8.42 -12.24 33.24
CA ILE A 33 9.83 -11.81 32.97
C ILE A 33 9.96 -10.83 31.78
N HIS A 34 9.10 -9.80 31.67
CA HIS A 34 9.05 -8.94 30.48
C HIS A 34 9.43 -7.46 30.68
N SER A 35 9.96 -7.02 31.82
CA SER A 35 10.05 -5.58 32.11
C SER A 35 11.19 -4.81 31.43
N ILE A 36 12.20 -5.46 30.82
CA ILE A 36 13.36 -4.74 30.25
C ILE A 36 13.62 -5.09 28.77
N MET A 37 13.36 -6.33 28.31
CA MET A 37 13.51 -6.67 26.88
C MET A 37 12.41 -6.09 25.97
N THR A 38 11.20 -5.86 26.49
CA THR A 38 10.08 -5.28 25.71
C THR A 38 10.31 -3.83 25.32
N LEU A 39 11.01 -3.04 26.15
CA LEU A 39 11.30 -1.64 25.83
C LEU A 39 12.28 -1.51 24.66
N VAL A 40 13.31 -2.37 24.59
CA VAL A 40 14.37 -2.27 23.57
C VAL A 40 13.86 -2.67 22.17
N GLU A 41 12.95 -3.64 22.08
CA GLU A 41 12.30 -4.05 20.83
C GLU A 41 11.28 -3.03 20.30
N THR A 42 10.56 -2.34 21.20
CA THR A 42 9.60 -1.29 20.84
C THR A 42 10.29 0.02 20.42
N LEU A 43 11.55 0.22 20.82
CA LEU A 43 12.35 1.43 20.55
C LEU A 43 12.97 1.49 19.14
N LEU A 44 12.94 0.40 18.36
CA LEU A 44 13.67 0.29 17.08
C LEU A 44 12.81 0.37 15.82
N CYS A 45 11.47 0.28 15.92
CA CYS A 45 10.59 0.45 14.76
C CYS A 45 9.93 1.83 14.82
N ARG A 46 10.39 2.79 14.00
CA ARG A 46 9.64 4.03 13.83
C ARG A 46 8.31 3.69 13.15
N PRO A 47 7.16 4.14 13.67
CA PRO A 47 5.87 3.86 13.06
C PRO A 47 5.83 4.40 11.63
N CYS A 48 5.32 3.60 10.69
CA CYS A 48 5.15 3.99 9.30
C CYS A 48 4.10 5.10 9.20
N ILE A 49 4.48 6.26 8.66
CA ILE A 49 3.58 7.41 8.51
C ILE A 49 2.32 7.10 7.70
N PHE A 50 2.38 6.19 6.72
CA PHE A 50 1.18 5.80 5.95
C PHE A 50 0.27 4.84 6.71
N CYS A 51 0.81 3.97 7.57
CA CYS A 51 -0.02 3.19 8.50
C CYS A 51 -0.79 4.12 9.44
N GLU A 52 -0.13 5.13 10.00
CA GLU A 52 -0.78 6.13 10.86
C GLU A 52 -1.91 6.90 10.13
N ILE A 53 -1.76 7.20 8.83
CA ILE A 53 -2.83 7.81 8.01
C ILE A 53 -3.99 6.83 7.79
N VAL A 54 -3.69 5.57 7.44
CA VAL A 54 -4.70 4.54 7.17
C VAL A 54 -5.53 4.25 8.42
N GLU A 55 -4.88 4.19 9.59
CA GLU A 55 -5.51 4.00 10.90
C GLU A 55 -6.22 5.27 11.41
N GLY A 56 -5.86 6.45 10.88
CA GLY A 56 -6.47 7.72 11.24
C GLY A 56 -5.87 8.38 12.49
N HIS A 57 -4.68 7.95 12.91
CA HIS A 57 -3.94 8.57 14.02
C HIS A 57 -3.36 9.93 13.64
N ILE A 58 -3.01 10.13 12.37
CA ILE A 58 -2.59 11.42 11.83
C ILE A 58 -3.48 11.84 10.66
N PRO A 59 -3.69 13.16 10.45
CA PRO A 59 -4.54 13.62 9.38
C PRO A 59 -3.91 13.36 8.01
N GLY A 60 -4.69 12.75 7.12
CA GLY A 60 -4.46 12.73 5.68
C GLY A 60 -5.72 13.20 4.96
N LYS A 61 -5.57 13.86 3.80
CA LYS A 61 -6.72 14.23 2.98
C LYS A 61 -7.21 12.99 2.21
N ILE A 62 -7.87 12.08 2.93
CA ILE A 62 -8.41 10.83 2.40
C ILE A 62 -9.54 11.16 1.42
N ILE A 63 -9.38 10.67 0.20
CA ILE A 63 -10.37 10.81 -0.88
C ILE A 63 -11.03 9.48 -1.22
N TYR A 64 -10.42 8.36 -0.78
CA TYR A 64 -10.97 7.02 -0.93
C TYR A 64 -10.46 6.11 0.19
N LYS A 65 -11.33 5.25 0.74
CA LYS A 65 -10.97 4.17 1.66
C LYS A 65 -11.79 2.95 1.31
N ALA A 66 -11.13 1.88 0.85
CA ALA A 66 -11.80 0.59 0.64
C ALA A 66 -12.36 0.07 1.97
N GLY A 67 -13.55 -0.53 1.94
CA GLY A 67 -14.18 -1.10 3.13
C GLY A 67 -15.14 -0.19 3.91
N HIS A 68 -15.57 0.97 3.39
CA HIS A 68 -16.63 1.76 4.03
C HIS A 68 -17.95 1.71 3.21
N LEU A 69 -18.87 0.86 3.68
CA LEU A 69 -20.31 0.76 3.34
C LEU A 69 -20.69 0.40 1.88
N MET A 70 -19.96 0.83 0.86
CA MET A 70 -20.32 0.56 -0.55
C MET A 70 -19.82 -0.80 -1.07
N ASP A 71 -18.68 -1.30 -0.58
CA ASP A 71 -18.18 -2.64 -0.93
C ASP A 71 -18.99 -3.76 -0.26
N LEU A 72 -19.67 -3.46 0.87
CA LEU A 72 -20.55 -4.44 1.56
C LEU A 72 -21.83 -4.74 0.77
N LEU A 73 -22.28 -3.83 -0.10
CA LEU A 73 -23.44 -4.06 -0.96
C LEU A 73 -23.08 -4.89 -2.21
N ASN A 74 -21.82 -4.88 -2.64
CA ASN A 74 -21.32 -5.63 -3.80
C ASN A 74 -20.56 -6.88 -3.34
N ARG A 75 -21.30 -7.88 -2.85
CA ARG A 75 -20.76 -9.14 -2.31
C ARG A 75 -19.88 -9.86 -3.34
N GLY A 76 -18.60 -9.98 -2.99
CA GLY A 76 -17.67 -10.86 -3.67
C GLY A 76 -16.35 -11.00 -2.93
N LYS A 77 -16.38 -11.30 -1.62
CA LYS A 77 -15.27 -11.81 -0.78
C LYS A 77 -13.86 -11.59 -1.38
N GLU A 78 -13.44 -10.33 -1.53
CA GLU A 78 -12.03 -10.03 -1.72
C GLU A 78 -11.37 -10.04 -0.34
N SER A 79 -10.16 -10.60 -0.25
CA SER A 79 -9.40 -10.63 1.00
C SER A 79 -9.12 -9.20 1.45
N ALA A 80 -9.38 -8.91 2.72
CA ALA A 80 -9.07 -7.62 3.36
C ALA A 80 -7.60 -7.19 3.18
N ASP A 81 -6.71 -8.15 2.90
CA ASP A 81 -5.29 -7.94 2.64
C ASP A 81 -5.01 -7.12 1.37
N ASN A 82 -5.98 -7.03 0.45
CA ASN A 82 -5.88 -6.22 -0.77
C ASN A 82 -6.69 -4.92 -0.70
N ASP A 83 -7.10 -4.47 0.48
CA ASP A 83 -7.77 -3.18 0.61
C ASP A 83 -6.79 -2.02 0.42
N ILE A 84 -7.29 -0.91 -0.12
CA ILE A 84 -6.48 0.27 -0.46
C ILE A 84 -7.12 1.55 0.09
N VAL A 85 -6.27 2.54 0.36
CA VAL A 85 -6.65 3.91 0.73
C VAL A 85 -6.00 4.86 -0.26
N ALA A 86 -6.73 5.90 -0.66
CA ALA A 86 -6.19 6.99 -1.47
C ALA A 86 -6.32 8.33 -0.76
N PHE A 87 -5.29 9.15 -0.85
CA PHE A 87 -5.27 10.50 -0.30
C PHE A 87 -4.44 11.44 -1.18
N ASP A 88 -4.73 12.74 -1.12
CA ASP A 88 -3.92 13.74 -1.82
C ASP A 88 -2.52 13.83 -1.20
N ASP A 89 -1.50 13.90 -2.04
CA ASP A 89 -0.12 14.13 -1.61
C ASP A 89 0.01 15.55 -1.03
N ILE A 90 0.66 15.68 0.13
CA ILE A 90 0.84 16.98 0.82
C ILE A 90 1.77 17.94 0.07
N ASN A 91 2.64 17.44 -0.80
CA ASN A 91 3.58 18.20 -1.63
C ASN A 91 3.42 17.84 -3.12
N PRO A 92 2.26 18.21 -3.72
CA PRO A 92 1.87 17.69 -5.02
C PRO A 92 2.87 18.13 -6.10
N SER A 93 3.24 17.18 -6.97
CA SER A 93 4.24 17.39 -8.03
C SER A 93 3.65 17.81 -9.37
N ALA A 94 2.37 17.48 -9.59
CA ALA A 94 1.52 17.92 -10.68
C ALA A 94 0.23 18.52 -10.10
N GLU A 95 -0.68 19.00 -10.96
CA GLU A 95 -2.00 19.49 -10.58
C GLU A 95 -2.78 18.48 -9.74
N THR A 96 -2.85 17.24 -10.21
CA THR A 96 -3.33 16.09 -9.44
C THR A 96 -2.13 15.24 -9.05
N HIS A 97 -1.94 15.05 -7.74
CA HIS A 97 -0.99 14.09 -7.19
C HIS A 97 -1.63 13.34 -6.04
N ILE A 98 -2.03 12.12 -6.31
CA ILE A 98 -2.70 11.23 -5.35
C ILE A 98 -1.74 10.09 -5.02
N LEU A 99 -1.77 9.66 -3.76
CA LEU A 99 -1.10 8.45 -3.32
C LEU A 99 -2.16 7.39 -3.03
N ILE A 100 -2.04 6.23 -3.67
CA ILE A 100 -2.83 5.04 -3.35
C ILE A 100 -1.91 4.06 -2.60
N VAL A 101 -2.33 3.60 -1.43
CA VAL A 101 -1.57 2.69 -0.56
C VAL A 101 -2.41 1.48 -0.18
N PRO A 102 -1.84 0.27 -0.05
CA PRO A 102 -2.52 -0.85 0.59
C PRO A 102 -2.74 -0.56 2.08
N VAL A 103 -3.83 -1.09 2.63
CA VAL A 103 -4.08 -1.12 4.08
C VAL A 103 -3.03 -1.98 4.77
N ALA A 104 -2.75 -3.16 4.20
CA ALA A 104 -1.63 -4.00 4.63
C ALA A 104 -0.30 -3.28 4.37
N HIS A 105 0.63 -3.40 5.32
CA HIS A 105 1.97 -2.85 5.14
C HIS A 105 2.76 -3.73 4.17
N VAL A 106 2.97 -3.22 2.96
CA VAL A 106 3.89 -3.78 1.96
C VAL A 106 5.04 -2.80 1.82
N GLU A 107 6.28 -3.20 2.05
CA GLU A 107 7.38 -2.23 2.24
C GLU A 107 7.64 -1.37 0.97
N ASN A 108 7.72 -2.00 -0.20
CA ASN A 108 8.01 -1.34 -1.47
C ASN A 108 7.86 -2.31 -2.66
N VAL A 109 8.03 -1.81 -3.88
CA VAL A 109 7.90 -2.61 -5.12
C VAL A 109 8.85 -3.83 -5.21
N LYS A 110 9.99 -3.84 -4.51
CA LYS A 110 10.92 -4.99 -4.54
C LYS A 110 10.42 -6.16 -3.70
N THR A 111 9.51 -5.92 -2.77
CA THR A 111 8.88 -6.96 -1.94
C THR A 111 7.73 -7.69 -2.65
N LEU A 112 7.29 -7.17 -3.80
CA LEU A 112 6.22 -7.77 -4.58
C LEU A 112 6.70 -9.07 -5.24
N THR A 113 5.93 -10.14 -4.98
CA THR A 113 6.10 -11.48 -5.56
C THR A 113 5.11 -11.72 -6.70
N PRO A 114 5.39 -12.66 -7.62
CA PRO A 114 4.48 -13.02 -8.72
C PRO A 114 3.29 -13.89 -8.24
N THR A 115 2.65 -13.49 -7.14
CA THR A 115 1.47 -14.15 -6.55
C THR A 115 0.19 -13.50 -7.07
N ASN A 116 -0.91 -14.26 -7.11
CA ASN A 116 -2.23 -13.73 -7.50
C ASN A 116 -2.68 -12.58 -6.59
N GLU A 117 -2.30 -12.62 -5.31
CA GLU A 117 -2.59 -11.57 -4.33
C GLU A 117 -1.95 -10.23 -4.73
N HIS A 118 -0.63 -10.19 -4.96
CA HIS A 118 0.05 -8.96 -5.35
C HIS A 118 -0.38 -8.46 -6.74
N GLN A 119 -0.67 -9.37 -7.67
CA GLN A 119 -1.24 -8.99 -8.97
C GLN A 119 -2.63 -8.34 -8.80
N GLY A 120 -3.49 -8.93 -7.97
CA GLY A 120 -4.81 -8.38 -7.65
C GLY A 120 -4.73 -7.02 -6.95
N LEU A 121 -3.79 -6.86 -6.01
CA LEU A 121 -3.54 -5.57 -5.36
C LEU A 121 -3.16 -4.49 -6.38
N LEU A 122 -2.16 -4.76 -7.24
CA LEU A 122 -1.72 -3.80 -8.26
C LEU A 122 -2.84 -3.46 -9.24
N GLU A 123 -3.67 -4.44 -9.62
CA GLU A 123 -4.80 -4.20 -10.50
C GLU A 123 -5.88 -3.35 -9.82
N LYS A 124 -6.20 -3.61 -8.56
CA LYS A 124 -7.13 -2.76 -7.79
C LYS A 124 -6.62 -1.33 -7.68
N MET A 125 -5.33 -1.15 -7.40
CA MET A 125 -4.69 0.18 -7.39
C MET A 125 -4.79 0.86 -8.76
N ARG A 126 -4.56 0.12 -9.86
CA ARG A 126 -4.66 0.63 -11.24
C ARG A 126 -6.06 1.13 -11.56
N LEU A 127 -7.07 0.30 -11.31
CA LEU A 127 -8.47 0.66 -11.56
C LEU A 127 -8.88 1.88 -10.75
N LYS A 128 -8.51 1.92 -9.47
CA LYS A 128 -8.82 3.08 -8.62
C LYS A 128 -8.08 4.35 -9.06
N ALA A 129 -6.84 4.24 -9.52
CA ALA A 129 -6.11 5.39 -10.07
C ALA A 129 -6.82 5.97 -11.30
N ILE A 130 -7.28 5.10 -12.22
CA ILE A 130 -8.00 5.52 -13.42
C ILE A 130 -9.32 6.22 -13.05
N ASP A 131 -10.09 5.67 -12.11
CA ASP A 131 -11.33 6.29 -11.64
C ASP A 131 -11.07 7.70 -11.07
N LEU A 132 -10.10 7.82 -10.16
CA LEU A 132 -9.78 9.08 -9.49
C LEU A 132 -9.24 10.14 -10.48
N LEU A 133 -8.50 9.74 -11.51
CA LEU A 133 -8.05 10.64 -12.57
C LEU A 133 -9.23 11.19 -13.38
N LYS A 134 -10.16 10.32 -13.77
CA LYS A 134 -11.38 10.72 -14.49
C LYS A 134 -12.25 11.65 -13.66
N GLU A 135 -12.44 11.34 -12.37
CA GLU A 135 -13.16 12.20 -11.41
C GLU A 135 -12.52 13.59 -11.29
N ARG A 136 -11.20 13.68 -11.44
CA ARG A 136 -10.42 14.92 -11.42
C ARG A 136 -10.32 15.62 -12.79
N GLY A 137 -10.98 15.08 -13.82
CA GLY A 137 -11.02 15.65 -15.17
C GLY A 137 -9.76 15.41 -16.02
N HIS A 138 -8.94 14.42 -15.67
CA HIS A 138 -7.73 14.06 -16.42
C HIS A 138 -7.99 12.86 -17.33
N ASP A 139 -7.39 12.89 -18.53
CA ASP A 139 -7.32 11.71 -19.39
C ASP A 139 -6.27 10.74 -18.83
N PRO A 140 -6.63 9.49 -18.49
CA PRO A 140 -5.66 8.49 -18.03
C PRO A 140 -4.48 8.26 -18.99
N GLU A 141 -4.64 8.49 -20.30
CA GLU A 141 -3.57 8.30 -21.29
C GLU A 141 -2.44 9.36 -21.15
N ASP A 142 -2.76 10.55 -20.65
CA ASP A 142 -1.82 11.65 -20.44
C ASP A 142 -1.30 11.75 -18.99
N THR A 143 -1.42 10.64 -18.24
CA THR A 143 -1.07 10.59 -16.82
C THR A 143 0.14 9.71 -16.54
N LYS A 144 0.69 9.81 -15.33
CA LYS A 144 1.77 8.94 -14.87
C LYS A 144 1.31 8.13 -13.66
N LEU A 145 1.37 6.81 -13.78
CA LEU A 145 1.05 5.84 -12.74
C LEU A 145 2.29 5.01 -12.42
N GLY A 146 2.79 5.07 -11.19
CA GLY A 146 3.94 4.25 -10.84
C GLY A 146 4.51 4.51 -9.47
N PHE A 147 5.67 3.92 -9.23
CA PHE A 147 6.27 3.81 -7.91
C PHE A 147 7.71 4.30 -7.93
N HIS A 148 8.14 4.93 -6.85
CA HIS A 148 9.57 5.09 -6.63
C HIS A 148 10.20 3.76 -6.19
N VAL A 149 11.40 3.48 -6.70
CA VAL A 149 12.16 2.26 -6.41
C VAL A 149 13.20 2.56 -5.33
N PRO A 150 13.32 1.72 -4.28
CA PRO A 150 14.35 1.90 -3.26
C PRO A 150 15.77 1.93 -3.85
N PRO A 151 16.65 2.84 -3.37
CA PRO A 151 16.52 3.65 -2.16
C PRO A 151 15.85 5.04 -2.35
N PHE A 152 15.16 5.27 -3.46
CA PHE A 152 14.61 6.58 -3.81
C PHE A 152 13.14 6.80 -3.41
N ASN A 153 12.52 5.85 -2.72
CA ASN A 153 11.20 6.03 -2.11
C ASN A 153 11.34 6.77 -0.77
N THR A 154 10.48 7.76 -0.53
CA THR A 154 10.54 8.56 0.71
C THR A 154 9.93 7.84 1.91
N VAL A 155 8.93 6.98 1.67
CA VAL A 155 8.24 6.21 2.71
C VAL A 155 8.35 4.72 2.37
N GLY A 156 8.72 3.91 3.37
CA GLY A 156 8.81 2.45 3.28
C GLY A 156 7.45 1.78 3.42
N HIS A 157 6.49 2.18 2.59
CA HIS A 157 5.17 1.58 2.44
C HIS A 157 4.79 1.78 0.99
N LEU A 158 4.42 0.72 0.28
CA LEU A 158 4.07 0.71 -1.13
C LEU A 158 3.03 1.80 -1.41
N HIS A 159 3.37 2.75 -2.27
CA HIS A 159 2.47 3.83 -2.64
C HIS A 159 2.56 4.08 -4.14
N LEU A 160 1.42 3.96 -4.80
CA LEU A 160 1.27 4.31 -6.20
C LEU A 160 1.10 5.83 -6.29
N HIS A 161 2.02 6.47 -7.00
CA HIS A 161 1.87 7.85 -7.44
C HIS A 161 0.91 7.90 -8.62
N VAL A 162 -0.15 8.68 -8.47
CA VAL A 162 -1.15 8.94 -9.51
C VAL A 162 -1.04 10.43 -9.86
N LEU A 163 -0.51 10.73 -11.04
CA LEU A 163 -0.17 12.09 -11.45
C LEU A 163 -0.96 12.48 -12.70
N GLY A 164 -1.75 13.55 -12.60
CA GLY A 164 -2.50 14.13 -13.72
C GLY A 164 -2.24 15.63 -13.86
N GLY A 165 -2.38 16.12 -15.10
CA GLY A 165 -2.24 17.54 -15.44
C GLY A 165 -0.80 18.04 -15.49
N GLU A 166 -0.64 19.35 -15.46
CA GLU A 166 0.68 19.97 -15.59
C GLU A 166 1.58 19.74 -14.37
N PHE A 167 2.86 19.49 -14.64
CA PHE A 167 3.87 19.39 -13.60
C PHE A 167 4.35 20.77 -13.19
N LYS A 168 4.47 20.99 -11.87
CA LYS A 168 4.93 22.28 -11.32
C LYS A 168 6.34 22.69 -11.74
N SER A 169 7.17 21.73 -12.14
CA SER A 169 8.50 22.00 -12.70
C SER A 169 9.02 20.85 -13.55
N ARG A 170 9.98 21.14 -14.44
CA ARG A 170 10.69 20.13 -15.24
C ARG A 170 11.39 19.09 -14.37
N PHE A 171 11.94 19.50 -13.23
CA PHE A 171 12.59 18.60 -12.27
C PHE A 171 11.59 17.63 -11.65
N ARG A 172 10.40 18.13 -11.26
CA ARG A 172 9.33 17.29 -10.71
C ARG A 172 8.81 16.30 -11.76
N LYS A 173 8.65 16.73 -13.02
CA LYS A 173 8.29 15.83 -14.13
C LYS A 173 9.34 14.72 -14.32
N MET A 174 10.62 15.10 -14.32
CA MET A 174 11.74 14.16 -14.50
C MET A 174 11.79 13.05 -13.45
N LYS A 175 11.35 13.33 -12.22
CA LYS A 175 11.34 12.36 -11.11
C LYS A 175 10.46 11.13 -11.44
N TYR A 176 9.37 11.33 -12.18
CA TYR A 176 8.38 10.30 -12.54
C TYR A 176 8.49 9.87 -14.01
N GLU A 177 9.67 9.98 -14.60
CA GLU A 177 9.90 9.56 -15.98
C GLU A 177 10.19 8.05 -16.03
N PRO A 178 9.44 7.27 -16.84
CA PRO A 178 9.76 5.87 -17.10
C PRO A 178 11.19 5.70 -17.63
N LYS A 179 11.77 4.49 -17.50
CA LYS A 179 13.15 4.12 -17.89
C LYS A 179 14.26 4.62 -16.97
N ARG A 180 13.92 5.30 -15.86
CA ARG A 180 14.90 5.71 -14.85
C ARG A 180 14.99 4.67 -13.74
N MET A 181 16.18 4.47 -13.18
CA MET A 181 16.41 3.44 -12.16
C MET A 181 15.63 3.64 -10.84
N TRP A 182 15.11 4.85 -10.60
CA TRP A 182 14.38 5.23 -9.39
C TRP A 182 12.86 5.25 -9.55
N TYR A 183 12.32 5.01 -10.75
CA TYR A 183 10.89 5.04 -11.00
C TYR A 183 10.46 3.86 -11.86
N MET A 184 9.44 3.14 -11.41
CA MET A 184 8.88 2.00 -12.11
C MET A 184 7.41 2.27 -12.44
N ASP A 185 7.10 2.23 -13.73
CA ASP A 185 5.75 2.35 -14.23
C ASP A 185 4.89 1.14 -13.78
N LEU A 186 3.62 1.40 -13.44
CA LEU A 186 2.71 0.37 -12.92
C LEU A 186 2.47 -0.75 -13.95
N ALA A 187 2.26 -0.43 -15.22
CA ALA A 187 2.01 -1.42 -16.26
C ALA A 187 3.26 -2.28 -16.51
N GLN A 188 4.45 -1.65 -16.47
CA GLN A 188 5.71 -2.38 -16.56
C GLN A 188 5.89 -3.35 -15.38
N LEU A 189 5.60 -2.91 -14.14
CA LEU A 189 5.70 -3.74 -12.95
C LEU A 189 4.76 -4.97 -13.02
N GLN A 190 3.50 -4.77 -13.41
CA GLN A 190 2.53 -5.86 -13.58
C GLN A 190 3.03 -6.88 -14.62
N ALA A 191 3.53 -6.39 -15.77
CA ALA A 191 4.09 -7.25 -16.82
C ALA A 191 5.32 -8.05 -16.34
N ASP A 192 6.21 -7.42 -15.56
CA ASP A 192 7.40 -8.09 -15.01
C ASP A 192 7.02 -9.19 -14.02
N LEU A 193 6.05 -8.95 -13.14
CA LEU A 193 5.54 -9.95 -12.21
C LEU A 193 4.84 -11.11 -12.94
N GLU A 194 4.07 -10.82 -13.99
CA GLU A 194 3.41 -11.84 -14.79
C GLU A 194 4.41 -12.71 -15.55
N LYS A 195 5.47 -12.10 -16.12
CA LYS A 195 6.56 -12.83 -16.74
C LYS A 195 7.26 -13.76 -15.74
N LYS A 196 7.54 -13.29 -14.52
CA LYS A 196 8.13 -14.10 -13.44
C LYS A 196 7.21 -15.27 -13.07
N ARG A 197 5.89 -15.05 -12.97
CA ARG A 197 4.90 -16.10 -12.68
C ARG A 197 4.97 -17.22 -13.71
N ARG A 198 4.93 -16.87 -15.01
CA ARG A 198 5.01 -17.84 -16.12
C ARG A 198 6.28 -18.67 -16.09
N VAL A 199 7.42 -18.06 -15.77
CA VAL A 199 8.71 -18.77 -15.65
C VAL A 199 8.68 -19.78 -14.49
N GLN A 200 8.14 -19.38 -13.33
CA GLN A 200 8.02 -20.26 -12.17
C GLN A 200 7.08 -21.45 -12.43
N GLU A 201 5.93 -21.21 -13.07
CA GLU A 201 4.99 -22.25 -13.46
C GLU A 201 5.62 -23.23 -14.46
N GLY A 202 6.33 -22.72 -15.45
CA GLY A 202 7.08 -23.53 -16.40
C GLY A 202 8.14 -24.42 -15.73
N ALA A 203 8.88 -23.88 -14.76
CA ALA A 203 9.87 -24.64 -14.00
C ALA A 203 9.22 -25.75 -13.14
N ARG A 204 8.11 -25.44 -12.46
CA ARG A 204 7.36 -26.40 -11.64
C ARG A 204 6.81 -27.55 -12.48
N ASN A 205 6.26 -27.27 -13.65
CA ASN A 205 5.71 -28.30 -14.54
C ASN A 205 6.80 -29.25 -15.06
N LYS A 206 7.99 -28.73 -15.41
CA LYS A 206 9.13 -29.57 -15.84
C LYS A 206 9.59 -30.55 -14.76
N ILE A 207 9.59 -30.12 -13.49
CA ILE A 207 9.96 -30.98 -12.35
C ILE A 207 8.91 -32.08 -12.16
N ALA A 208 7.62 -31.75 -12.24
CA ALA A 208 6.53 -32.72 -12.10
C ALA A 208 6.55 -33.79 -13.22
N THR A 209 6.88 -33.42 -14.45
CA THR A 209 7.01 -34.38 -15.56
C THR A 209 8.27 -35.23 -15.53
N ALA A 210 9.31 -34.82 -14.80
CA ALA A 210 10.57 -35.57 -14.68
C ALA A 210 10.57 -36.58 -13.52
N SER A 211 9.52 -36.58 -12.69
CA SER A 211 9.40 -37.40 -11.48
C SER A 211 8.28 -38.44 -11.54
N GLY A 212 7.59 -38.57 -12.68
CA GLY A 212 6.59 -39.60 -12.97
C GLY A 212 6.97 -40.39 -14.21
#